data_AF-K1SD03-F1
#
_entry.id   AF-K1SD03-F1
#
_cell.length_a   1.000
_cell.length_b   1.000
_cell.length_c   1.000
_cell.angle_alpha   90.00
_cell.angle_beta   90.00
_cell.angle_gamma   90.00
#
_symmetry.space_group_name_H-M   'P 1'
#
loop_
_entity.id
_entity.type
_entity.pdbx_description
1 polymer ?
#
loop_
_entity_poly.entity_id
_entity_poly.type
_entity_poly.pdbx_seq_one_letter_code
_entity_poly.pdbx_strand_id
1 'polypeptide(L)'
;MYSYYVIKKGDTLYSIASRFNTTVAELRNLNNLSSNKTLMPGEVITVPVNQDMMGQNNNIGNNNDLFTTYTVQRGDNLYSIAEKYNISPNTLMMINGINSKMMLTPGQNLLVPRPYIRTYLTQNGDTIQSIMQDKRISISNLLNYNKQIYLLPNQLLIYRDIM
;
A
#
# COMPACT_ATOMS: atom_id res chain seq x y z
N MET A 1 6.15 -13.96 -5.57
CA MET A 1 4.85 -13.97 -4.86
C MET A 1 3.94 -12.94 -5.54
N TYR A 2 2.64 -12.95 -5.31
CA TYR A 2 1.71 -11.99 -5.93
C TYR A 2 0.91 -11.21 -4.88
N SER A 3 0.44 -10.02 -5.23
CA SER A 3 -0.45 -9.14 -4.43
C SER A 3 -1.58 -8.63 -5.33
N TYR A 4 -2.64 -8.07 -4.75
CA TYR A 4 -3.77 -7.52 -5.49
C TYR A 4 -3.73 -5.99 -5.49
N TYR A 5 -3.75 -5.39 -6.66
CA TYR A 5 -3.72 -3.95 -6.83
C TYR A 5 -5.06 -3.44 -7.40
N VAL A 6 -5.68 -2.48 -6.69
CA VAL A 6 -6.86 -1.76 -7.16
C VAL A 6 -6.41 -0.63 -8.08
N ILE A 7 -6.83 -0.67 -9.34
CA ILE A 7 -6.55 0.33 -10.36
C ILE A 7 -7.18 1.68 -9.97
N LYS A 8 -6.44 2.75 -10.17
CA LYS A 8 -6.87 4.12 -9.87
C LYS A 8 -7.08 4.93 -11.14
N LYS A 9 -7.75 6.08 -10.98
CA LYS A 9 -7.89 7.05 -12.06
C LYS A 9 -6.50 7.49 -12.54
N GLY A 10 -6.27 7.36 -13.84
CA GLY A 10 -5.00 7.72 -14.47
C GLY A 10 -3.91 6.63 -14.42
N ASP A 11 -4.17 5.48 -13.80
CA ASP A 11 -3.24 4.35 -13.89
C ASP A 11 -3.15 3.82 -15.33
N THR A 12 -1.94 3.41 -15.70
CA THR A 12 -1.65 2.68 -16.93
C THR A 12 -0.93 1.39 -16.56
N LEU A 13 -0.96 0.38 -17.43
CA LEU A 13 -0.14 -0.82 -17.21
C LEU A 13 1.34 -0.47 -17.03
N TYR A 14 1.82 0.59 -17.69
CA TYR A 14 3.19 1.08 -17.54
C TYR A 14 3.46 1.65 -16.14
N SER A 15 2.60 2.54 -15.63
CA SER A 15 2.79 3.13 -14.29
C SER A 15 2.69 2.07 -13.19
N ILE A 16 1.82 1.09 -13.35
CA ILE A 16 1.70 -0.05 -12.44
C ILE A 16 2.94 -0.94 -12.54
N ALA A 17 3.38 -1.30 -13.74
CA ALA A 17 4.56 -2.14 -13.94
C ALA A 17 5.80 -1.53 -13.28
N SER A 18 6.01 -0.22 -13.49
CA SER A 18 7.08 0.53 -12.84
C SER A 18 6.98 0.49 -11.31
N ARG A 19 5.78 0.65 -10.75
CA ARG A 19 5.55 0.60 -9.29
C ARG A 19 5.89 -0.76 -8.69
N PHE A 20 5.55 -1.84 -9.39
CA PHE A 20 5.78 -3.21 -8.93
C PHE A 20 7.08 -3.82 -9.45
N ASN A 21 7.97 -3.00 -10.02
CA ASN A 21 9.26 -3.41 -10.60
C ASN A 21 9.13 -4.64 -11.51
N THR A 22 8.17 -4.58 -12.42
CA THR A 22 7.83 -5.62 -13.40
C THR A 22 7.66 -4.99 -14.78
N THR A 23 7.23 -5.79 -15.77
CA THR A 23 6.97 -5.32 -17.13
C THR A 23 5.48 -5.30 -17.46
N VAL A 24 5.10 -4.48 -18.43
CA VAL A 24 3.73 -4.47 -18.95
C VAL A 24 3.35 -5.84 -19.52
N ALA A 25 4.29 -6.53 -20.18
CA ALA A 25 4.06 -7.86 -20.72
C ALA A 25 3.76 -8.88 -19.62
N GLU A 26 4.53 -8.86 -18.53
CA GLU A 26 4.31 -9.71 -17.38
C GLU A 26 2.97 -9.42 -16.70
N LEU A 27 2.61 -8.14 -16.49
CA LEU A 27 1.29 -7.78 -15.95
C LEU A 27 0.14 -8.28 -16.82
N ARG A 28 0.26 -8.18 -18.15
CA ARG A 28 -0.76 -8.71 -19.07
C ARG A 28 -0.89 -10.22 -18.94
N ASN A 29 0.23 -10.93 -18.96
CA ASN A 29 0.25 -12.38 -18.85
C ASN A 29 -0.33 -12.85 -17.51
N LEU A 30 0.07 -12.21 -16.40
CA LEU A 30 -0.39 -12.54 -15.05
C LEU A 30 -1.90 -12.37 -14.87
N ASN A 31 -2.51 -11.44 -15.61
CA ASN A 31 -3.92 -11.08 -15.50
C ASN A 31 -4.76 -11.49 -16.72
N ASN A 32 -4.20 -12.25 -17.66
CA ASN A 32 -4.83 -12.62 -18.92
C ASN A 32 -5.44 -11.41 -19.68
N LEU A 33 -4.76 -10.27 -19.67
CA LEU A 33 -5.26 -9.03 -20.29
C LEU A 33 -4.90 -8.99 -21.77
N SER A 34 -5.88 -8.65 -22.61
CA SER A 34 -5.65 -8.39 -24.04
C SER A 34 -4.76 -7.16 -24.26
N SER A 35 -4.12 -7.08 -25.43
CA SER A 35 -3.25 -5.95 -25.80
C SER A 35 -3.99 -4.61 -25.80
N ASN A 36 -5.27 -4.62 -26.15
CA ASN A 36 -6.18 -3.47 -26.21
C ASN A 36 -7.01 -3.26 -24.94
N LYS A 37 -6.73 -3.98 -23.84
CA LYS A 37 -7.47 -3.82 -22.59
C LYS A 37 -7.31 -2.40 -22.03
N THR A 38 -8.42 -1.70 -21.90
CA THR A 38 -8.52 -0.45 -21.14
C THR A 38 -8.67 -0.75 -19.66
N LEU A 39 -7.82 -0.14 -18.84
CA LEU A 39 -7.88 -0.23 -17.39
C LEU A 39 -8.99 0.69 -16.86
N MET A 40 -9.87 0.16 -16.01
CA MET A 40 -10.93 0.94 -15.36
C MET A 40 -10.61 1.15 -13.87
N PRO A 41 -10.74 2.38 -13.35
CA PRO A 41 -10.59 2.62 -11.93
C PRO A 41 -11.53 1.74 -11.10
N GLY A 42 -11.01 1.15 -10.03
CA GLY A 42 -11.71 0.20 -9.17
C GLY A 42 -11.52 -1.28 -9.57
N GLU A 43 -11.04 -1.57 -10.78
CA GLU A 43 -10.67 -2.95 -11.15
C GLU A 43 -9.51 -3.44 -10.28
N VAL A 44 -9.52 -4.73 -9.95
CA VAL A 44 -8.43 -5.38 -9.21
C VAL A 44 -7.62 -6.23 -10.16
N ILE A 45 -6.30 -6.04 -10.15
CA ILE A 45 -5.37 -6.90 -10.89
C ILE A 45 -4.35 -7.52 -9.95
N THR A 46 -3.84 -8.67 -10.31
CA THR A 46 -2.72 -9.33 -9.65
C THR A 46 -1.41 -8.70 -10.12
N VAL A 47 -0.49 -8.47 -9.19
CA VAL A 47 0.82 -7.86 -9.46
C VAL A 47 1.92 -8.69 -8.79
N PRO A 48 3.11 -8.80 -9.37
CA PRO A 48 4.21 -9.51 -8.74
C PRO A 48 4.74 -8.74 -7.52
N VAL A 49 5.25 -9.52 -6.59
CA VAL A 49 6.00 -9.09 -5.41
C VAL A 49 7.38 -9.73 -5.51
N ASN A 50 8.37 -8.90 -5.83
CA ASN A 50 9.76 -9.32 -5.97
C ASN A 50 10.42 -9.45 -4.59
N GLN A 51 11.31 -10.43 -4.42
CA GLN A 51 12.00 -10.67 -3.14
C GLN A 51 12.81 -9.45 -2.68
N ASP A 52 13.38 -8.70 -3.62
CA ASP A 52 14.09 -7.45 -3.34
C ASP A 52 13.18 -6.37 -2.74
N MET A 53 11.88 -6.44 -3.08
CA MET A 53 10.90 -5.55 -2.49
C MET A 53 10.64 -5.92 -1.04
N MET A 54 10.62 -7.22 -0.71
CA MET A 54 10.29 -7.78 0.61
C MET A 54 11.41 -7.74 1.64
N GLY A 55 12.58 -7.17 1.32
CA GLY A 55 13.74 -7.14 2.22
C GLY A 55 14.22 -8.55 2.62
N GLN A 56 15.44 -8.95 2.27
CA GLN A 56 15.95 -10.31 2.54
C GLN A 56 16.22 -10.62 4.03
N ASN A 57 15.34 -10.29 4.98
CA ASN A 57 15.60 -10.58 6.38
C ASN A 57 14.34 -11.10 7.08
N ASN A 58 14.32 -12.39 7.39
CA ASN A 58 13.32 -13.09 8.23
C ASN A 58 13.27 -12.58 9.69
N ASN A 59 13.85 -11.41 9.95
CA ASN A 59 13.73 -10.71 11.22
C ASN A 59 12.49 -9.81 11.17
N ILE A 60 11.37 -10.39 11.63
CA ILE A 60 10.11 -9.71 11.90
C ILE A 60 10.40 -8.56 12.88
N GLY A 61 10.56 -7.34 12.37
CA GLY A 61 10.88 -6.16 13.20
C GLY A 61 11.60 -5.01 12.50
N ASN A 62 12.13 -5.18 11.28
CA ASN A 62 12.74 -4.05 10.56
C ASN A 62 11.69 -3.24 9.79
N ASN A 63 11.50 -1.98 10.18
CA ASN A 63 10.63 -1.00 9.48
C ASN A 63 10.96 -0.86 7.99
N ASN A 64 12.19 -1.21 7.57
CA ASN A 64 12.68 -1.14 6.19
C ASN A 64 11.92 -2.03 5.18
N ASP A 65 11.18 -3.03 5.67
CA ASP A 65 10.35 -3.94 4.85
C ASP A 65 8.86 -3.52 4.82
N LEU A 66 8.43 -2.62 5.69
CA LEU A 66 7.05 -2.11 5.69
C LEU A 66 6.94 -0.81 4.90
N PHE A 67 7.98 0.02 5.00
CA PHE A 67 8.00 1.34 4.42
C PHE A 67 9.22 1.53 3.52
N THR A 68 9.07 2.44 2.58
CA THR A 68 10.17 3.02 1.82
C THR A 68 10.12 4.53 1.95
N THR A 69 11.22 5.21 1.63
CA THR A 69 11.27 6.66 1.61
C THR A 69 10.79 7.18 0.25
N TYR A 70 9.92 8.20 0.30
CA TYR A 70 9.57 9.04 -0.82
C TYR A 70 10.09 10.45 -0.57
N THR A 71 10.87 10.98 -1.49
CA THR A 71 11.31 12.38 -1.44
C THR A 71 10.31 13.25 -2.19
N VAL A 72 9.69 14.18 -1.49
CA VAL A 72 8.69 15.12 -2.01
C VAL A 72 9.28 15.91 -3.19
N GLN A 73 8.56 15.91 -4.30
CA GLN A 73 8.94 16.61 -5.52
C GLN A 73 8.22 17.96 -5.63
N ARG A 74 8.73 18.85 -6.48
CA ARG A 74 8.06 20.13 -6.76
C ARG A 74 6.67 19.88 -7.34
N GLY A 75 5.64 20.44 -6.70
CA GLY A 75 4.24 20.29 -7.10
C GLY A 75 3.49 19.15 -6.39
N ASP A 76 4.18 18.34 -5.59
CA ASP A 76 3.53 17.33 -4.76
C ASP A 76 2.70 17.96 -3.64
N ASN A 77 1.65 17.24 -3.23
CA ASN A 77 0.89 17.49 -2.02
C ASN A 77 0.51 16.16 -1.35
N LEU A 78 -0.02 16.22 -0.13
CA LEU A 78 -0.41 15.03 0.63
C LEU A 78 -1.38 14.12 -0.14
N TYR A 79 -2.32 14.70 -0.90
CA TYR A 79 -3.31 13.95 -1.66
C TYR A 79 -2.67 13.20 -2.83
N SER A 80 -1.85 13.88 -3.65
CA SER A 80 -1.21 13.23 -4.81
C SER A 80 -0.24 12.13 -4.38
N ILE A 81 0.49 12.32 -3.28
CA ILE A 81 1.38 11.30 -2.73
C ILE A 81 0.58 10.14 -2.14
N ALA A 82 -0.41 10.40 -1.29
CA ALA A 82 -1.21 9.35 -0.68
C ALA A 82 -1.94 8.51 -1.75
N GLU A 83 -2.49 9.17 -2.77
CA GLU A 83 -3.07 8.52 -3.94
C GLU A 83 -2.05 7.65 -4.67
N LYS A 84 -0.82 8.12 -4.91
CA LYS A 84 0.25 7.31 -5.51
C LYS A 84 0.54 6.02 -4.74
N TYR A 85 0.45 6.05 -3.41
CA TYR A 85 0.75 4.90 -2.54
C TYR A 85 -0.46 4.10 -2.07
N ASN A 86 -1.65 4.38 -2.60
CA ASN A 86 -2.90 3.67 -2.27
C ASN A 86 -3.30 3.78 -0.79
N ILE A 87 -3.09 4.94 -0.20
CA ILE A 87 -3.48 5.22 1.18
C ILE A 87 -4.26 6.52 1.24
N SER A 88 -5.00 6.72 2.33
CA SER A 88 -5.64 8.01 2.55
C SER A 88 -4.58 9.06 2.95
N PRO A 89 -4.83 10.36 2.68
CA PRO A 89 -3.98 11.43 3.21
C PRO A 89 -3.82 11.33 4.73
N ASN A 90 -4.88 10.95 5.46
CA ASN A 90 -4.85 10.75 6.90
C ASN A 90 -3.89 9.62 7.31
N THR A 91 -3.87 8.53 6.57
CA THR A 91 -2.92 7.42 6.78
C THR A 91 -1.49 7.88 6.53
N LEU A 92 -1.23 8.61 5.44
CA LEU A 92 0.10 9.17 5.16
C LEU A 92 0.55 10.10 6.27
N MET A 93 -0.36 10.93 6.78
CA MET A 93 -0.12 11.82 7.91
C MET A 93 0.25 11.07 9.18
N MET A 94 -0.53 10.04 9.55
CA MET A 94 -0.29 9.18 10.70
C MET A 94 1.07 8.47 10.62
N ILE A 95 1.43 7.91 9.46
CA ILE A 95 2.72 7.22 9.26
C ILE A 95 3.90 8.17 9.51
N ASN A 96 3.75 9.45 9.15
CA ASN A 96 4.83 10.44 9.20
C ASN A 96 4.77 11.38 10.41
N GLY A 97 3.79 11.21 11.30
CA GLY A 97 3.60 12.11 12.46
C GLY A 97 3.33 13.57 12.06
N ILE A 98 2.78 13.80 10.86
CA ILE A 98 2.44 15.14 10.36
C ILE A 98 0.95 15.40 10.54
N ASN A 99 0.57 16.67 10.64
CA ASN A 99 -0.83 17.08 10.77
C ASN A 99 -1.33 17.82 9.51
N SER A 100 -2.65 18.00 9.41
CA SER A 100 -3.32 18.57 8.23
C SER A 100 -2.96 20.03 7.93
N LYS A 101 -2.34 20.75 8.88
CA LYS A 101 -1.90 22.14 8.70
C LYS A 101 -0.48 22.24 8.15
N MET A 102 0.27 21.14 8.12
CA MET A 102 1.66 21.15 7.66
C MET A 102 1.73 21.15 6.13
N MET A 103 2.49 22.09 5.58
CA MET A 103 2.82 22.08 4.15
C MET A 103 4.03 21.18 3.90
N LEU A 104 3.96 20.40 2.82
CA LEU A 104 5.09 19.60 2.36
C LEU A 104 6.10 20.49 1.63
N THR A 105 7.39 20.25 1.88
CA THR A 105 8.48 20.97 1.19
C THR A 105 9.18 20.05 0.20
N PRO A 106 9.51 20.51 -1.03
CA PRO A 106 10.35 19.74 -1.95
C PRO A 106 11.67 19.32 -1.27
N GLY A 107 12.05 18.05 -1.42
CA GLY A 107 13.18 17.44 -0.73
C GLY A 107 12.85 16.82 0.63
N GLN A 108 11.65 17.04 1.19
CA GLN A 108 11.21 16.38 2.41
C GLN A 108 11.08 14.87 2.18
N ASN A 109 11.61 14.07 3.10
CA ASN A 109 11.46 12.62 3.07
C ASN A 109 10.22 12.19 3.86
N LEU A 110 9.36 11.41 3.22
CA LEU A 110 8.20 10.77 3.82
C LEU A 110 8.36 9.25 3.78
N LEU A 111 7.98 8.58 4.86
CA LEU A 111 7.73 7.15 4.88
C LEU A 111 6.40 6.86 4.17
N VAL A 112 6.45 5.92 3.23
CA VAL A 112 5.30 5.46 2.47
C VAL A 112 5.28 3.93 2.44
N PRO A 113 4.11 3.28 2.47
CA PRO A 113 4.04 1.82 2.43
C PRO A 113 4.66 1.27 1.16
N ARG A 114 5.31 0.12 1.27
CA ARG A 114 5.74 -0.62 0.08
C ARG A 114 4.51 -1.17 -0.69
N PRO A 115 4.62 -1.46 -2.00
CA PRO A 115 3.46 -1.77 -2.83
C PRO A 115 2.60 -2.97 -2.39
N TYR A 116 3.19 -3.93 -1.66
CA TYR A 116 2.53 -5.13 -1.13
C TYR A 116 2.08 -4.98 0.34
N ILE A 117 2.29 -3.80 0.92
CA ILE A 117 1.82 -3.44 2.26
C ILE A 117 0.47 -2.74 2.10
N ARG A 118 -0.47 -3.16 2.93
CA ARG A 118 -1.79 -2.55 3.07
C ARG A 118 -1.90 -1.96 4.46
N THR A 119 -2.73 -0.93 4.54
CA THR A 119 -2.99 -0.21 5.79
C THR A 119 -4.48 -0.08 6.01
N TYR A 120 -4.90 -0.13 7.25
CA TYR A 120 -6.27 0.17 7.64
C TYR A 120 -6.26 1.03 8.89
N LEU A 121 -7.03 2.12 8.88
CA LEU A 121 -7.30 2.90 10.08
C LEU A 121 -8.59 2.36 10.69
N THR A 122 -8.51 1.86 11.91
CA THR A 122 -9.67 1.33 12.64
C THR A 122 -10.72 2.42 12.87
N GLN A 123 -11.97 1.99 12.91
CA GLN A 123 -13.16 2.80 13.08
C GLN A 123 -13.88 2.43 14.37
N ASN A 124 -14.79 3.30 14.82
CA ASN A 124 -15.66 3.01 15.95
C ASN A 124 -16.48 1.75 15.66
N GLY A 125 -16.44 0.78 16.58
CA GLY A 125 -17.20 -0.47 16.47
C GLY A 125 -16.49 -1.58 15.68
N ASP A 126 -15.27 -1.35 15.20
CA ASP A 126 -14.48 -2.41 14.59
C ASP A 126 -14.21 -3.56 15.55
N THR A 127 -14.24 -4.76 15.01
CA THR A 127 -13.74 -5.97 15.66
C THR A 127 -12.65 -6.59 14.79
N ILE A 128 -11.81 -7.44 15.38
CA ILE A 128 -10.84 -8.23 14.60
C ILE A 128 -11.58 -9.01 13.50
N GLN A 129 -12.74 -9.61 13.82
CA GLN A 129 -13.51 -10.41 12.89
C GLN A 129 -14.07 -9.59 11.71
N SER A 130 -14.65 -8.41 11.98
CA SER A 130 -15.18 -7.55 10.91
C SER A 130 -14.08 -7.08 9.96
N ILE A 131 -12.92 -6.69 10.51
CA ILE A 131 -11.77 -6.28 9.71
C ILE A 131 -11.23 -7.45 8.88
N MET A 132 -11.07 -8.63 9.48
CA MET A 132 -10.59 -9.82 8.78
C MET A 132 -11.49 -10.21 7.62
N GLN A 133 -12.81 -10.15 7.83
CA GLN A 133 -13.80 -10.47 6.80
C GLN A 133 -13.82 -9.43 5.67
N ASP A 134 -13.90 -8.14 6.01
CA ASP A 134 -13.96 -7.04 5.04
C ASP A 134 -12.68 -6.92 4.22
N LYS A 135 -11.51 -7.06 4.87
CA LYS A 135 -10.21 -6.95 4.20
C LYS A 135 -9.71 -8.28 3.63
N ARG A 136 -10.43 -9.38 3.88
CA ARG A 136 -10.08 -10.74 3.45
C ARG A 136 -8.67 -11.14 3.91
N ILE A 137 -8.37 -10.92 5.19
CA ILE A 137 -7.05 -11.18 5.80
C ILE A 137 -7.14 -12.18 6.96
N SER A 138 -6.08 -12.96 7.15
CA SER A 138 -5.99 -13.89 8.27
C SER A 138 -5.53 -13.19 9.56
N ILE A 139 -5.88 -13.77 10.71
CA ILE A 139 -5.44 -13.26 12.02
C ILE A 139 -3.92 -13.29 12.14
N SER A 140 -3.27 -14.35 11.64
CA SER A 140 -1.82 -14.48 11.65
C SER A 140 -1.15 -13.35 10.86
N ASN A 141 -1.74 -12.93 9.73
CA ASN A 141 -1.23 -11.79 8.98
C ASN A 141 -1.25 -10.52 9.83
N LEU A 142 -2.40 -10.19 10.43
CA LEU A 142 -2.52 -9.02 11.30
C LEU A 142 -1.52 -9.07 12.47
N LEU A 143 -1.41 -10.21 13.16
CA LEU A 143 -0.53 -10.34 14.31
C LEU A 143 0.97 -10.29 13.94
N ASN A 144 1.33 -10.76 12.75
CA ASN A 144 2.72 -10.71 12.28
C ASN A 144 3.24 -9.28 12.06
N TYR A 145 2.35 -8.32 11.75
CA TYR A 145 2.72 -6.95 11.40
C TYR A 145 2.32 -5.90 12.44
N ASN A 146 1.52 -6.26 13.45
CA ASN A 146 1.07 -5.34 14.48
C ASN A 146 1.40 -5.91 15.86
N LYS A 147 2.38 -5.29 16.55
CA LYS A 147 2.81 -5.72 17.90
C LYS A 147 1.66 -5.71 18.91
N GLN A 148 0.73 -4.78 18.77
CA GLN A 148 -0.44 -4.62 19.62
C GLN A 148 -1.64 -4.16 18.80
N ILE A 149 -2.82 -4.74 19.04
CA ILE A 149 -4.08 -4.42 18.36
C ILE A 149 -5.10 -4.07 19.45
N TYR A 150 -5.37 -2.78 19.64
CA TYR A 150 -6.32 -2.27 20.63
C TYR A 150 -7.69 -1.95 20.03
N LEU A 151 -7.75 -1.80 18.70
CA LEU A 151 -8.93 -1.36 17.94
C LEU A 151 -9.48 0.00 18.38
N LEU A 152 -8.63 0.85 18.95
CA LEU A 152 -8.98 2.26 19.20
C LEU A 152 -9.20 2.96 17.86
N PRO A 153 -10.16 3.89 17.74
CA PRO A 153 -10.38 4.62 16.48
C PRO A 153 -9.10 5.31 15.99
N ASN A 154 -8.86 5.21 14.69
CA ASN A 154 -7.65 5.67 14.00
C ASN A 154 -6.35 4.95 14.39
N GLN A 155 -6.41 3.80 15.04
CA GLN A 155 -5.25 2.91 15.14
C GLN A 155 -4.87 2.43 13.73
N LEU A 156 -3.61 2.63 13.36
CA LEU A 156 -3.06 2.09 12.11
C LEU A 156 -2.78 0.60 12.26
N LEU A 157 -3.47 -0.20 11.46
CA LEU A 157 -3.16 -1.61 11.24
C LEU A 157 -2.41 -1.78 9.92
N ILE A 158 -1.38 -2.61 9.94
CA ILE A 158 -0.54 -2.97 8.81
C ILE A 158 -0.75 -4.45 8.48
N TYR A 159 -0.84 -4.81 7.21
CA TYR A 159 -0.91 -6.20 6.78
C TYR A 159 -0.37 -6.34 5.35
N ARG A 160 -0.19 -7.58 4.90
CA ARG A 160 0.15 -7.89 3.50
C ARG A 160 -1.03 -8.48 2.77
N ASP A 161 -1.10 -8.23 1.47
CA ASP A 161 -1.86 -9.13 0.60
C ASP A 161 -1.14 -10.47 0.57
N ILE A 162 -1.84 -11.55 0.93
CA ILE A 162 -1.43 -12.92 0.66
C ILE A 162 -2.64 -13.66 0.09
N MET A 163 -2.30 -14.61 -0.78
CA MET A 163 -3.19 -15.44 -1.60
C MET A 163 -4.34 -16.06 -0.81
#